data_AF-A0AAD8EKH8-F1
#
_entry.id   AF-A0AAD8EKH8-F1
#
_cell.length_a   1.000
_cell.length_b   1.000
_cell.length_c   1.000
_cell.angle_alpha   90.00
_cell.angle_beta   90.00
_cell.angle_gamma   90.00
#
_symmetry.space_group_name_H-M   'P 1'
#
loop_
_entity.id
_entity.type
_entity.pdbx_description
1 polymer ?
#
loop_
_entity_poly.entity_id
_entity_poly.type
_entity_poly.pdbx_seq_one_letter_code
_entity_poly.pdbx_strand_id
1 'polypeptide(L)'
;MNCQMINISVTYRDGRVAQLENVYIRGSKIRFLILPDMLKNAPMFKRQGNKGTVEAGRGKSAILRAQAARGRSRGGRARGGGGWQGS
;
A
#
# COMPACT_ATOMS: atom_id res chain seq x y z
N MET A 1 12.55 19.89 -3.61
CA MET A 1 11.26 20.54 -3.28
C MET A 1 11.28 22.01 -3.67
N ASN A 2 11.68 22.35 -4.89
CA ASN A 2 11.63 23.76 -5.32
C ASN A 2 10.16 24.14 -5.55
N CYS A 3 9.76 25.34 -5.17
CA CYS A 3 8.38 25.80 -5.28
C CYS A 3 8.33 27.09 -6.09
N GLN A 4 7.53 27.09 -7.16
CA GLN A 4 7.13 28.30 -7.87
C GLN A 4 5.68 28.61 -7.50
N MET A 5 5.43 29.86 -7.13
CA MET A 5 4.11 30.32 -6.69
C MET A 5 3.79 31.65 -7.38
N ILE A 6 2.50 31.92 -7.54
CA ILE A 6 1.96 33.16 -8.09
C ILE A 6 0.94 33.75 -7.12
N ASN A 7 0.79 35.07 -7.14
CA ASN A 7 -0.17 35.82 -6.31
C ASN A 7 -0.07 35.48 -4.81
N ILE A 8 1.00 35.95 -4.17
CA ILE A 8 1.40 35.52 -2.82
C ILE A 8 1.29 36.68 -1.84
N SER A 9 0.67 36.39 -0.70
CA SER A 9 0.79 37.22 0.50
C SER A 9 1.90 36.68 1.39
N VAL A 10 3.00 37.43 1.53
CA VAL A 10 4.11 37.09 2.42
C VAL A 10 3.95 37.82 3.75
N THR A 11 4.08 37.09 4.85
CA THR A 11 4.18 37.67 6.20
C THR A 11 5.62 37.53 6.70
N TYR A 12 6.28 38.65 6.95
CA TYR A 12 7.64 38.70 7.47
C TYR A 12 7.67 38.43 8.98
N ARG A 13 8.86 38.22 9.54
CA ARG A 13 9.03 37.90 10.98
C ARG A 13 8.58 39.02 11.91
N ASP A 14 8.61 40.25 11.42
CA ASP A 14 8.13 41.45 12.12
C ASP A 14 6.61 41.64 12.00
N GLY A 15 5.91 40.71 11.34
CA GLY A 15 4.45 40.72 11.17
C GLY A 15 3.96 41.56 9.99
N ARG A 16 4.85 42.23 9.24
CA ARG A 16 4.44 42.98 8.05
C ARG A 16 4.01 42.06 6.93
N VAL A 17 2.99 42.48 6.19
CA VAL A 17 2.44 41.74 5.05
C VAL A 17 2.76 42.48 3.76
N ALA A 18 3.22 41.76 2.74
CA ALA A 18 3.42 42.27 1.39
C ALA A 18 2.80 41.33 0.35
N GLN A 19 2.43 41.89 -0.80
CA GLN A 19 1.94 41.12 -1.95
C GLN A 19 3.05 40.98 -2.98
N LEU A 20 3.20 39.79 -3.55
CA LEU A 20 4.20 39.45 -4.57
C LEU A 20 3.51 38.70 -5.71
N GLU A 21 3.82 39.08 -6.96
CA GLU A 21 3.17 38.48 -8.14
C GLU A 21 3.74 37.10 -8.47
N ASN A 22 5.07 36.94 -8.49
CA ASN A 22 5.75 35.71 -8.86
C ASN A 22 6.95 35.46 -7.94
N VAL A 23 7.03 34.27 -7.34
CA VAL A 23 8.15 33.90 -6.45
C VAL A 23 8.61 32.47 -6.75
N TYR A 24 9.93 32.28 -6.67
CA TYR A 24 10.57 30.98 -6.71
C TYR A 24 11.39 30.74 -5.45
N ILE A 25 11.13 29.65 -4.74
CA ILE A 25 11.86 29.25 -3.54
C ILE A 25 12.62 27.95 -3.82
N ARG A 26 13.93 27.97 -3.59
CA ARG A 26 14.75 26.75 -3.61
C ARG A 26 14.34 25.83 -2.45
N GLY A 27 14.10 24.57 -2.76
CA GLY A 27 13.57 23.59 -1.81
C GLY A 27 14.43 23.34 -0.58
N SER A 28 15.76 23.49 -0.68
CA SER A 28 16.65 23.36 0.47
C SER A 28 16.48 24.47 1.51
N LYS A 29 15.67 25.50 1.25
CA LYS A 29 15.35 26.59 2.17
C LYS A 29 13.93 26.49 2.75
N ILE A 30 13.14 25.49 2.34
CA ILE A 30 11.77 25.28 2.82
C ILE A 30 11.81 24.41 4.08
N ARG A 31 11.14 24.85 5.15
CA ARG A 31 11.04 24.09 6.40
C ARG A 31 9.87 23.12 6.40
N PHE A 32 8.69 23.59 6.03
CA PHE A 32 7.47 22.79 5.90
C PHE A 32 6.52 23.46 4.90
N LEU A 33 5.52 22.69 4.45
CA LEU A 33 4.43 23.16 3.61
C LEU A 33 3.12 22.83 4.31
N ILE A 34 2.17 23.75 4.29
CA ILE A 34 0.79 23.50 4.69
C ILE A 34 0.01 23.28 3.41
N LEU A 35 -0.69 22.15 3.33
CA LEU A 35 -1.47 21.76 2.15
C LEU A 35 -2.97 21.89 2.44
N PRO A 36 -3.81 22.03 1.40
CA PRO A 36 -5.26 21.98 1.56
C PRO A 36 -5.70 20.67 2.21
N ASP A 37 -6.70 20.75 3.09
CA ASP A 37 -7.22 19.60 3.81
C ASP A 37 -7.88 18.56 2.88
N MET A 38 -8.26 18.96 1.66
CA MET A 38 -8.74 18.08 0.59
C MET A 38 -7.80 16.91 0.31
N LEU A 39 -6.48 17.09 0.52
CA LEU A 39 -5.49 16.05 0.27
C LEU A 39 -5.39 15.01 1.39
N LYS A 40 -6.08 15.18 2.52
CA LYS A 40 -6.01 14.24 3.66
C LYS A 40 -6.40 12.81 3.31
N ASN A 41 -7.34 12.65 2.38
CA ASN A 41 -7.85 11.34 1.94
C ASN A 41 -7.14 10.82 0.68
N ALA A 42 -6.24 11.60 0.09
CA ALA A 42 -5.53 11.21 -1.11
C ALA A 42 -4.65 9.97 -0.81
N PRO A 43 -4.52 9.03 -1.75
CA PRO A 43 -3.78 7.78 -1.53
C PRO A 43 -2.30 8.02 -1.20
N MET A 44 -1.76 9.19 -1.56
CA MET A 44 -0.36 9.57 -1.38
C MET A 44 0.05 9.78 0.09
N PHE A 45 -0.89 10.18 0.95
CA PHE A 45 -0.65 10.33 2.40
C PHE A 45 -1.06 9.07 3.20
N LYS A 46 -1.60 8.09 2.47
CA LYS A 46 -1.59 6.64 2.73
C LYS A 46 -0.25 6.17 3.28
N ARG A 47 -0.06 5.97 4.59
CA ARG A 47 1.12 5.19 5.04
C ARG A 47 1.02 3.83 4.36
N GLN A 48 1.91 3.56 3.41
CA GLN A 48 2.01 2.27 2.78
C GLN A 48 2.51 1.33 3.87
N GLY A 49 1.58 0.68 4.58
CA GLY A 49 1.92 -0.30 5.59
C GLY A 49 2.87 -1.31 4.97
N ASN A 50 3.89 -1.72 5.75
CA ASN A 50 4.86 -2.73 5.34
C ASN A 50 4.14 -3.83 4.54
N LYS A 51 4.46 -3.94 3.25
CA LYS A 51 4.05 -5.06 2.37
C LYS A 51 4.72 -6.36 2.84
N GLY A 52 4.54 -6.74 4.10
CA GLY A 52 5.36 -7.77 4.73
C GLY A 52 4.75 -8.49 5.93
N THR A 53 3.67 -8.04 6.56
CA THR A 53 3.12 -8.76 7.73
C THR A 53 1.59 -8.69 7.82
N VAL A 54 0.98 -9.82 7.41
CA VAL A 54 -0.26 -10.39 7.97
C VAL A 54 -1.59 -9.74 7.54
N GLU A 55 -2.03 -10.05 6.32
CA GLU A 55 -3.43 -10.42 6.08
C GLU A 55 -3.57 -11.34 4.85
N ALA A 56 -2.82 -12.45 4.85
CA ALA A 56 -3.44 -13.67 4.35
C ALA A 56 -4.57 -13.97 5.34
N GLY A 57 -5.74 -13.39 5.09
CA GLY A 57 -6.93 -13.54 5.91
C GLY A 57 -7.01 -14.99 6.35
N ARG A 58 -7.09 -15.18 7.66
CA ARG A 58 -6.91 -16.42 8.43
C ARG A 58 -7.84 -17.60 7.98
N GLY A 59 -8.61 -17.41 6.91
CA GLY A 59 -9.36 -18.45 6.20
C GLY A 59 -8.73 -18.97 4.90
N LYS A 60 -7.91 -18.20 4.15
CA LYS A 60 -7.36 -18.66 2.85
C LYS A 60 -6.17 -19.61 3.00
N SER A 61 -5.32 -19.39 4.00
CA SER A 61 -4.20 -20.28 4.31
C SER A 61 -4.67 -21.61 4.92
N ALA A 62 -5.81 -21.62 5.63
CA ALA A 62 -6.47 -22.84 6.09
C ALA A 62 -7.02 -23.67 4.91
N ILE A 63 -7.64 -23.02 3.91
CA ILE A 63 -8.11 -23.69 2.68
C ILE A 63 -6.94 -24.28 1.90
N LEU A 64 -5.87 -23.51 1.70
CA LEU A 64 -4.68 -24.00 0.99
C LEU A 64 -4.00 -25.18 1.71
N ARG A 65 -3.91 -25.15 3.05
CA ARG A 65 -3.43 -26.32 3.82
C ARG A 65 -4.38 -27.50 3.75
N ALA A 66 -5.69 -27.29 3.85
CA ALA A 66 -6.70 -28.35 3.76
C ALA A 66 -6.69 -29.01 2.37
N GLN A 67 -6.48 -28.22 1.32
CA GLN A 67 -6.39 -28.70 -0.05
C GLN A 67 -5.06 -29.43 -0.32
N ALA A 68 -3.95 -28.93 0.23
CA ALA A 68 -2.66 -29.63 0.19
C ALA A 68 -2.68 -30.95 0.99
N ALA A 69 -3.40 -31.00 2.12
CA ALA A 69 -3.59 -32.22 2.90
C ALA A 69 -4.48 -33.25 2.17
N ARG A 70 -5.54 -32.82 1.47
CA ARG A 70 -6.39 -33.71 0.65
C ARG A 70 -5.70 -34.20 -0.63
N GLY A 71 -4.74 -33.45 -1.17
CA GLY A 71 -4.01 -33.82 -2.39
C GLY A 71 -2.88 -34.84 -2.18
N ARG A 72 -2.42 -35.07 -0.94
CA ARG A 72 -1.29 -35.96 -0.64
C ARG A 72 -1.70 -37.41 -0.33
N SER A 73 -2.99 -37.74 -0.25
CA SER A 73 -3.46 -39.09 0.15
C SER A 73 -4.06 -39.95 -0.98
N ARG A 74 -3.91 -39.57 -2.26
CA ARG A 74 -4.37 -40.40 -3.40
C ARG A 74 -3.29 -40.63 -4.46
N GLY A 75 -2.05 -40.77 -4.01
CA GLY A 75 -0.92 -41.12 -4.86
C GLY A 75 0.09 -41.96 -4.10
N GLY A 76 -0.16 -43.26 -3.98
CA GLY A 76 0.88 -44.20 -3.57
C GLY A 76 0.39 -45.46 -2.86
N ARG A 77 0.67 -46.61 -3.51
CA ARG A 77 0.88 -47.97 -2.96
C ARG A 77 -0.32 -48.95 -2.98
N ALA A 78 -0.37 -49.70 -4.08
CA ALA A 78 -0.52 -51.16 -4.18
C ALA A 78 -1.06 -51.95 -2.98
N ARG A 79 -2.19 -52.67 -3.17
CA ARG A 79 -2.39 -54.09 -2.81
C ARG A 79 -3.85 -54.53 -3.01
N GLY A 80 -4.05 -55.61 -3.78
CA GLY A 80 -4.97 -56.68 -3.39
C GLY A 80 -6.37 -56.74 -4.02
N GLY A 81 -6.68 -57.91 -4.59
CA GLY A 81 -8.04 -58.42 -4.87
C GLY A 81 -8.58 -58.01 -6.24
N GLY A 82 -8.82 -58.88 -7.22
CA GLY A 82 -9.32 -60.25 -7.16
C GLY A 82 -10.76 -60.25 -7.67
N GLY A 83 -11.05 -60.97 -8.77
CA GLY A 83 -12.43 -61.27 -9.17
C GLY A 83 -12.74 -61.16 -10.67
N TRP A 84 -12.65 -62.31 -11.35
CA TRP A 84 -13.47 -62.81 -12.46
C TRP A 84 -14.71 -61.98 -12.90
N GLN A 85 -14.98 -61.89 -14.21
CA GLN A 85 -15.97 -62.74 -14.91
C GLN A 85 -16.05 -62.38 -16.42
N GLY A 86 -15.99 -63.38 -17.29
CA GLY A 86 -16.27 -63.23 -18.73
C GLY A 86 -16.57 -64.60 -19.34
N SER A 87 -17.85 -64.85 -19.63
CA SER A 87 -18.31 -65.88 -20.56
C SER A 87 -18.24 -65.37 -21.99
#